data_AF-A0A7V7C2P8-F1
#
_entry.id   AF-A0A7V7C2P8-F1
#
_cell.length_a   1.000
_cell.length_b   1.000
_cell.length_c   1.000
_cell.angle_alpha   90.00
_cell.angle_beta   90.00
_cell.angle_gamma   90.00
#
_symmetry.space_group_name_H-M   'P 1'
#
loop_
_entity.id
_entity.type
_entity.pdbx_description
1 polymer ?
#
loop_
_entity_poly.entity_id
_entity_poly.type
_entity_poly.pdbx_seq_one_letter_code
_entity_poly.pdbx_strand_id
1 'polypeptide(L)'
;MIQRLDPKRIAGGTPATRQSETLTVYLPPELSAALDRLIDRDYPGMGRSEAIVAVFRDWATARGLVAGSDEGLRPEELNASNDD
;
A
#
# COMPACT_ATOMS: atom_id res chain seq x y z
N MET A 1 7.89 14.00 -53.10
CA MET A 1 7.65 14.51 -51.73
C MET A 1 6.51 13.67 -51.16
N ILE A 2 6.81 12.66 -50.33
CA ILE A 2 5.81 11.80 -49.67
C ILE A 2 6.25 11.72 -48.21
N GLN A 3 5.46 12.29 -47.29
CA GLN A 3 5.76 12.27 -45.86
C GLN A 3 5.46 10.88 -45.29
N ARG A 4 6.46 10.28 -44.63
CA ARG A 4 6.30 9.22 -43.64
C ARG A 4 5.93 9.84 -42.30
N LEU A 5 4.85 9.38 -41.67
CA LEU A 5 4.63 9.50 -40.22
C LEU A 5 3.94 8.25 -39.69
N ASP A 6 4.71 7.41 -39.00
CA ASP A 6 4.31 6.79 -37.73
C ASP A 6 4.82 7.74 -36.61
N PRO A 7 4.31 7.76 -35.36
CA PRO A 7 3.48 6.75 -34.68
C PRO A 7 2.35 7.33 -33.79
N LYS A 8 1.31 6.54 -33.47
CA LYS A 8 0.55 6.74 -32.21
C LYS A 8 0.83 5.56 -31.30
N ARG A 9 1.92 5.69 -30.53
CA ARG A 9 2.20 4.85 -29.37
C ARG A 9 0.99 4.96 -28.43
N ILE A 10 0.18 3.91 -28.37
CA ILE A 10 -0.74 3.69 -27.28
C ILE A 10 0.07 3.71 -25.98
N ALA A 11 -0.23 4.69 -25.14
CA ALA A 11 0.37 4.80 -23.82
C ALA A 11 -0.10 3.59 -23.01
N GLY A 12 0.79 2.61 -22.86
CA GLY A 12 0.63 1.59 -21.84
C GLY A 12 0.63 2.29 -20.49
N GLY A 13 -0.53 2.32 -19.82
CA GLY A 13 -0.62 2.67 -18.41
C GLY A 13 0.32 1.74 -17.65
N THR A 14 1.43 2.30 -17.17
CA THR A 14 2.35 1.56 -16.31
C THR A 14 1.57 1.23 -15.04
N PRO A 15 1.45 -0.04 -14.60
CA PRO A 15 0.86 -0.31 -13.30
C PRO A 15 1.70 0.47 -12.28
N ALA A 16 1.04 1.36 -11.52
CA ALA A 16 1.69 2.15 -10.49
C ALA A 16 2.48 1.18 -9.61
N THR A 17 3.80 1.20 -9.76
CA THR A 17 4.69 0.32 -9.02
C THR A 17 4.51 0.73 -7.57
N ARG A 18 4.00 -0.16 -6.71
CA ARG A 18 3.92 0.09 -5.26
C ARG A 18 5.34 0.31 -4.78
N GLN A 19 5.73 1.58 -4.66
CA GLN A 19 7.03 1.96 -4.13
C GLN A 19 7.10 1.40 -2.71
N SER A 20 8.01 0.47 -2.49
CA SER A 20 8.23 -0.17 -1.19
C SER A 20 9.56 0.34 -0.66
N GLU A 21 9.55 1.01 0.48
CA GLU A 21 10.75 1.47 1.16
C GLU A 21 11.13 0.48 2.28
N THR A 22 12.43 0.23 2.45
CA THR A 22 12.94 -0.67 3.50
C THR A 22 13.47 0.15 4.66
N LEU A 23 12.93 -0.11 5.86
CA LEU A 23 13.39 0.48 7.11
C LEU A 23 14.00 -0.61 8.01
N THR A 24 15.20 -0.38 8.53
CA THR A 24 15.82 -1.24 9.56
C THR A 24 15.78 -0.53 10.91
N VAL A 25 15.24 -1.20 11.92
CA VAL A 25 15.16 -0.69 13.29
C VAL A 25 15.74 -1.70 14.28
N TYR A 26 16.35 -1.19 15.35
CA TYR A 26 16.80 -2.01 16.47
C TYR A 26 15.75 -1.95 17.57
N LEU A 27 15.12 -3.09 17.87
CA LEU A 27 14.20 -3.17 19.00
C LEU A 27 14.96 -3.64 20.25
N PRO A 28 14.76 -2.98 21.40
CA PRO A 28 15.21 -3.51 22.66
C PRO A 28 14.46 -4.82 22.99
N PRO A 29 15.06 -5.72 23.79
CA PRO A 29 14.56 -7.08 23.99
C PRO A 29 13.14 -7.12 24.56
N GLU A 30 12.78 -6.17 25.43
CA GLU A 30 11.44 -6.06 26.00
C GLU A 30 10.37 -5.75 24.95
N LEU A 31 10.68 -4.95 23.94
CA LEU A 31 9.76 -4.64 22.85
C LEU A 31 9.68 -5.79 21.83
N SER A 32 10.79 -6.50 21.59
CA SER A 32 10.73 -7.72 20.78
C SER A 32 9.80 -8.76 21.42
N ALA A 33 9.91 -8.97 22.74
CA ALA A 33 9.04 -9.90 23.45
C ALA A 33 7.58 -9.45 23.48
N ALA A 34 7.33 -8.13 23.59
CA ALA A 34 5.99 -7.58 23.49
C ALA A 34 5.38 -7.78 22.09
N LEU A 35 6.17 -7.60 21.04
CA LEU A 35 5.75 -7.86 19.66
C LEU A 35 5.38 -9.32 19.44
N ASP A 36 6.18 -10.27 19.95
CA ASP A 36 5.85 -11.70 19.84
C ASP A 36 4.51 -12.04 20.50
N ARG A 37 4.24 -11.48 21.69
CA ARG A 37 2.94 -11.67 22.38
C ARG A 37 1.77 -11.03 21.64
N LEU A 38 1.99 -9.88 21.01
CA LEU A 38 0.98 -9.21 20.18
C LEU A 38 0.63 -10.08 18.97
N ILE A 39 1.63 -10.66 18.32
CA ILE A 39 1.45 -11.55 17.17
C ILE A 39 0.64 -12.78 17.59
N ASP A 40 1.01 -13.43 18.69
CA ASP A 40 0.30 -14.60 19.18
C ASP A 40 -1.17 -14.32 19.50
N ARG A 41 -1.46 -13.13 20.05
CA ARG A 41 -2.81 -12.74 20.48
C ARG A 41 -3.69 -12.20 19.36
N ASP A 42 -3.19 -11.24 18.57
CA ASP A 42 -3.99 -10.43 17.65
C ASP A 42 -3.75 -10.76 16.17
N TYR A 43 -2.57 -11.33 15.84
CA TYR A 43 -2.17 -11.61 14.46
C TYR A 43 -1.58 -13.02 14.30
N PRO A 44 -2.28 -14.09 14.74
CA PRO A 44 -1.72 -15.43 14.77
C PRO A 44 -1.29 -15.90 13.37
N GLY A 45 -0.05 -16.37 13.27
CA GLY A 45 0.54 -16.82 12.00
C GLY A 45 1.16 -15.73 11.14
N MET A 46 1.09 -14.46 11.55
CA MET A 46 1.75 -13.35 10.83
C MET A 46 3.22 -13.22 11.22
N GLY A 47 4.08 -12.87 10.25
CA GLY A 47 5.49 -12.57 10.52
C GLY A 47 5.68 -11.22 11.23
N ARG A 48 6.77 -11.07 11.99
CA ARG A 48 7.06 -9.83 12.75
C ARG A 48 6.97 -8.55 11.92
N SER A 49 7.56 -8.54 10.73
CA SER A 49 7.57 -7.38 9.85
C SER A 49 6.16 -6.99 9.40
N GLU A 50 5.34 -7.98 9.04
CA GLU A 50 3.96 -7.74 8.63
C GLU A 50 3.10 -7.26 9.79
N ALA A 51 3.29 -7.83 10.98
CA ALA A 51 2.59 -7.39 12.19
C ALA A 51 2.93 -5.93 12.54
N ILE A 52 4.19 -5.52 12.44
CA ILE A 52 4.60 -4.12 12.65
C ILE A 52 3.88 -3.19 11.66
N VAL A 53 3.86 -3.56 10.38
CA VAL A 53 3.17 -2.76 9.35
C VAL A 53 1.67 -2.68 9.62
N ALA A 54 1.04 -3.80 10.00
CA ALA A 54 -0.39 -3.85 10.31
C ALA A 54 -0.74 -2.96 11.50
N VAL A 55 0.02 -3.06 12.59
CA VAL A 55 -0.16 -2.25 13.81
C VAL A 55 0.04 -0.77 13.52
N PHE A 56 1.08 -0.44 12.76
CA PHE A 56 1.35 0.95 12.40
C PHE A 56 0.25 1.52 11.50
N ARG A 57 -0.26 0.74 10.54
CA ARG A 57 -1.37 1.15 9.67
C ARG A 57 -2.65 1.39 10.46
N ASP A 58 -2.99 0.51 11.39
CA ASP A 58 -4.15 0.67 12.27
C ASP A 58 -4.02 1.96 13.11
N TRP A 59 -2.88 2.12 13.78
CA TRP A 59 -2.55 3.30 14.57
C TRP A 59 -2.61 4.61 13.76
N ALA A 60 -2.12 4.59 12.52
CA ALA A 60 -2.10 5.75 11.63
C ALA A 60 -3.51 6.06 11.09
N THR A 61 -4.30 5.02 10.77
CA THR A 61 -5.70 5.16 10.33
C THR A 61 -6.55 5.77 11.45
N ALA A 62 -6.41 5.26 12.68
CA ALA A 62 -7.12 5.78 13.85
C ALA A 62 -6.81 7.26 14.15
N ARG A 63 -5.69 7.78 13.63
CA ARG A 63 -5.27 9.18 13.74
C ARG A 63 -5.54 10.02 12.48
N GLY A 64 -6.12 9.42 11.44
CA GLY A 64 -6.35 10.09 10.15
C GLY A 64 -5.06 10.42 9.39
N LEU A 65 -3.94 9.77 9.70
CA LEU A 65 -2.66 9.98 9.02
C LEU A 65 -2.58 9.23 7.68
N VAL A 66 -3.40 8.20 7.53
CA VAL A 66 -3.62 7.47 6.28
C VAL A 66 -5.11 7.24 6.10
N ALA A 67 -5.58 7.27 4.85
CA ALA A 67 -6.94 6.85 4.53
C ALA A 67 -7.08 5.37 4.89
N GLY A 68 -8.05 5.05 5.75
CA GLY A 68 -8.40 3.67 6.06
C GLY A 68 -8.70 2.96 4.75
N SER A 69 -8.14 1.77 4.55
CA SER A 69 -8.21 1.10 3.24
C SER A 69 -9.54 0.43 2.94
N ASP A 70 -10.61 0.91 3.58
CA ASP A 70 -11.99 0.70 3.17
C ASP A 70 -12.34 1.80 2.16
N GLU A 71 -11.61 1.84 1.05
CA GLU A 71 -12.01 2.57 -0.14
C GLU A 71 -11.91 1.57 -1.29
N GLY A 72 -12.91 0.67 -1.34
CA GLY A 72 -13.47 0.39 -2.65
C GLY A 72 -13.80 1.75 -3.24
N LEU A 73 -13.17 2.08 -4.38
CA LEU A 73 -13.31 3.38 -5.06
C LEU A 73 -14.72 3.91 -4.85
N ARG A 74 -14.85 5.07 -4.20
CA ARG A 74 -16.15 5.71 -4.13
C ARG A 74 -16.60 5.94 -5.58
N PRO A 75 -17.88 5.69 -5.90
CA PRO A 75 -18.39 5.82 -7.27
C PRO A 75 -18.22 7.24 -7.84
N GLU A 76 -17.91 8.24 -7.02
CA GLU A 76 -17.52 9.59 -7.44
C GLU A 76 -16.17 9.66 -8.20
N GLU A 77 -15.31 8.64 -8.11
CA GLU A 77 -14.08 8.50 -8.93
C GLU A 77 -14.27 7.62 -10.18
N LEU A 78 -15.43 6.96 -10.33
CA LEU A 78 -15.87 6.31 -11.58
C LEU A 78 -16.36 7.39 -12.56
N ASN A 79 -15.50 8.34 -12.92
CA ASN A 79 -15.84 9.27 -13.99
C ASN A 79 -16.00 8.46 -15.28
N ALA A 80 -17.14 8.64 -15.96
CA ALA A 80 -17.55 7.96 -17.19
C ALA A 80 -16.70 8.38 -18.41
N SER A 81 -15.38 8.48 -18.24
CA SER A 81 -14.41 8.86 -19.26
C SER A 81 -13.68 7.64 -19.85
N ASN A 82 -14.15 6.42 -19.55
CA ASN A 82 -13.60 5.15 -20.06
C ASN A 82 -14.56 4.48 -21.07
N ASP A 83 -15.31 5.30 -21.80
CA ASP A 83 -16.14 4.92 -22.95
C ASP A 83 -15.81 5.86 -24.12
N ASP A 84 -14.59 5.73 -24.67
CA ASP A 84 -14.22 6.15 -26.03
C ASP A 84 -13.16 5.20 -26.60
#